data_AF-A0A317CCJ4-F1
#
_entry.id   AF-A0A317CCJ4-F1
#
_cell.length_a   1.000
_cell.length_b   1.000
_cell.length_c   1.000
_cell.angle_alpha   90.00
_cell.angle_beta   90.00
_cell.angle_gamma   90.00
#
_symmetry.space_group_name_H-M   'P 1'
#
loop_
_entity.id
_entity.type
_entity.pdbx_description
1 polymer ?
#
loop_
_entity_poly.entity_id
_entity_poly.type
_entity_poly.pdbx_seq_one_letter_code
_entity_poly.pdbx_strand_id
1 'polypeptide(L)'
;MDNGLITTHTLYHHHVRELKKAREAIEQTEKYLNPNSEHYLPAYIKRLEAIEKSDNDVALKISTAKTNFKNYTERANKAQQVLDKLPVTLTELAASNEVFLTPPNRQHECLYILDEETCHASCMGWESDEEIGETTVLFSGKHDIELVEEAQTDAVRVWHDNVMVNNLKITDHRTYDDAHRDAIQLIPPAKHKIVNGKKRRIGDQLAGTIMSDVCIRSCQIVAPNGPLQGIFASDGMHRNLRIINNDITTKGSHSISIAGLLTGGVISGNTLRQVDGNDAPQVLLYPARIGGNMADDGVVTILSFAHEKGHEVVEYGEVDTGSDANKLIGSDGKVSELLISDLRGNIPSDIAHLSLGIRNFHYHAYLNDFSGMTYADYAETDPTGALQLQAWLRLRYEEYTEGRSKGHPLGQPSYEQQNIAKRNLVPALDALREGSLNNEYLSEISHTAIRSFIMKRLAIMHGDVEPLKNLGGKNKRRELVLRFLLAE
;
A
#
# COMPACT_ATOMS: atom_id res chain seq x y z
N MET A 1 -9.66 -15.07 24.94
CA MET A 1 -8.85 -14.88 23.73
C MET A 1 -7.81 -13.85 24.09
N ASP A 2 -6.54 -14.20 23.97
CA ASP A 2 -5.48 -13.21 24.14
C ASP A 2 -5.77 -12.10 23.13
N ASN A 3 -5.97 -10.86 23.58
CA ASN A 3 -6.19 -9.70 22.71
C ASN A 3 -4.85 -9.32 22.05
N GLY A 4 -4.20 -10.29 21.42
CA GLY A 4 -3.02 -10.08 20.60
C GLY A 4 -3.37 -9.06 19.53
N LEU A 5 -2.53 -8.04 19.40
CA LEU A 5 -2.67 -7.03 18.37
C LEU A 5 -2.72 -7.73 17.00
N ILE A 6 -3.84 -7.58 16.27
CA ILE A 6 -3.96 -8.07 14.90
C ILE A 6 -3.06 -7.21 14.02
N THR A 7 -1.99 -7.81 13.52
CA THR A 7 -0.94 -7.13 12.74
C THR A 7 -1.06 -7.34 11.23
N THR A 8 -1.92 -8.26 10.80
CA THR A 8 -2.25 -8.52 9.39
C THR A 8 -3.29 -7.51 8.89
N HIS A 9 -3.50 -7.44 7.57
CA HIS A 9 -4.49 -6.51 7.01
C HIS A 9 -5.91 -7.09 6.99
N THR A 10 -6.07 -8.41 7.08
CA THR A 10 -7.38 -9.08 7.14
C THR A 10 -7.48 -10.01 8.34
N LEU A 11 -8.71 -10.22 8.81
CA LEU A 11 -9.01 -11.23 9.85
C LEU A 11 -8.78 -12.65 9.33
N TYR A 12 -9.09 -12.89 8.06
CA TYR A 12 -8.90 -14.19 7.42
C TYR A 12 -7.43 -14.60 7.46
N HIS A 13 -6.52 -13.74 6.96
CA HIS A 13 -5.10 -14.06 6.96
C HIS A 13 -4.53 -14.16 8.38
N HIS A 14 -5.02 -13.35 9.33
CA HIS A 14 -4.66 -13.50 10.75
C HIS A 14 -4.90 -14.95 11.23
N HIS A 15 -6.10 -15.48 10.99
CA HIS A 15 -6.46 -16.83 11.43
C HIS A 15 -5.69 -17.92 10.69
N VAL A 16 -5.42 -17.76 9.38
CA VAL A 16 -4.56 -18.68 8.62
C VAL A 16 -3.15 -18.74 9.22
N ARG A 17 -2.57 -17.59 9.58
CA ARG A 17 -1.24 -17.53 10.20
C ARG A 17 -1.22 -18.19 11.58
N GLU A 18 -2.27 -18.00 12.39
CA GLU A 18 -2.37 -18.65 13.69
C GLU A 18 -2.57 -20.17 13.57
N LEU A 19 -3.31 -20.65 12.56
CA LEU A 19 -3.38 -22.09 12.24
C LEU A 19 -2.02 -22.67 11.88
N LYS A 20 -1.25 -21.98 11.02
CA LYS A 20 0.09 -22.43 10.63
C LYS A 20 1.01 -22.54 11.85
N LYS A 21 1.04 -21.53 12.71
CA LYS A 21 1.79 -21.56 13.98
C LYS A 21 1.35 -22.69 14.91
N ALA A 22 0.05 -22.98 14.96
CA ALA A 22 -0.48 -24.07 15.75
C ALA A 22 -0.05 -25.45 15.23
N ARG A 23 -0.09 -25.66 13.90
CA ARG A 23 0.44 -26.88 13.25
C ARG A 23 1.92 -27.07 13.56
N GLU A 24 2.73 -26.03 13.36
CA GLU A 24 4.17 -26.04 13.69
C GLU A 24 4.41 -26.33 15.19
N ALA A 25 3.57 -25.80 16.08
CA ALA A 25 3.68 -26.04 17.52
C ALA A 25 3.33 -27.50 17.90
N ILE A 26 2.33 -28.11 17.26
CA ILE A 26 2.03 -29.53 17.43
C ILE A 26 3.20 -30.37 16.95
N GLU A 27 3.69 -30.16 15.73
CA GLU A 27 4.81 -30.91 15.17
C GLU A 27 6.07 -30.83 16.06
N GLN A 28 6.42 -29.62 16.52
CA GLN A 28 7.57 -29.42 17.40
C GLN A 28 7.41 -30.08 18.78
N THR A 29 6.20 -30.15 19.32
CA THR A 29 5.95 -30.75 20.63
C THR A 29 5.72 -32.25 20.55
N GLU A 30 5.24 -32.77 19.42
CA GLU A 30 4.99 -34.19 19.19
C GLU A 30 6.26 -35.02 19.43
N LYS A 31 7.42 -34.51 18.98
CA LYS A 31 8.74 -35.11 19.28
C LYS A 31 8.94 -35.44 20.76
N TYR A 32 8.39 -34.67 21.68
CA TYR A 32 8.59 -34.82 23.12
C TYR A 32 7.40 -35.45 23.86
N LEU A 33 6.21 -35.45 23.23
CA LEU A 33 4.95 -35.88 23.83
C LEU A 33 4.41 -37.19 23.23
N ASN A 34 4.89 -37.62 22.06
CA ASN A 34 4.46 -38.88 21.44
C ASN A 34 5.17 -40.08 22.10
N PRO A 35 4.44 -41.08 22.64
CA PRO A 35 5.03 -42.26 23.27
C PRO A 35 5.97 -43.09 22.38
N ASN A 36 5.82 -42.98 21.06
CA ASN A 36 6.65 -43.68 20.08
C ASN A 36 7.93 -42.93 19.71
N SER A 37 8.09 -41.68 20.17
CA SER A 37 9.31 -40.90 19.93
C SER A 37 10.46 -41.36 20.83
N GLU A 38 11.67 -41.43 20.27
CA GLU A 38 12.90 -41.67 21.04
C GLU A 38 13.16 -40.59 22.10
N HIS A 39 12.59 -39.39 21.91
CA HIS A 39 12.71 -38.24 22.80
C HIS A 39 11.53 -38.06 23.77
N TYR A 40 10.65 -39.06 23.90
CA TYR A 40 9.47 -39.01 24.76
C TYR A 40 9.84 -38.67 26.21
N LEU A 41 9.43 -37.49 26.67
CA LEU A 41 9.86 -36.93 27.94
C LEU A 41 9.44 -37.77 29.16
N PRO A 42 8.20 -38.30 29.25
CA PRO A 42 7.81 -39.17 30.37
C PRO A 42 8.68 -40.42 30.52
N ALA A 43 9.09 -41.06 29.41
CA ALA A 43 10.01 -42.20 29.48
C ALA A 43 11.42 -41.76 29.93
N TYR A 44 11.89 -40.61 29.46
CA TYR A 44 13.17 -40.03 29.90
C TYR A 44 13.17 -39.68 31.39
N ILE A 45 12.11 -39.02 31.89
CA ILE A 45 11.94 -38.69 33.32
C ILE A 45 11.95 -39.97 34.16
N LYS A 46 11.19 -41.00 33.77
CA LYS A 46 11.15 -42.30 34.47
C LYS A 46 12.53 -42.97 34.54
N ARG A 47 13.34 -42.88 33.47
CA ARG A 47 14.72 -43.39 33.46
C ARG A 47 15.61 -42.63 34.44
N LEU A 48 15.50 -41.30 34.50
CA LEU A 48 16.28 -40.48 35.44
C LEU A 48 15.89 -40.77 36.90
N GLU A 49 14.59 -40.87 37.20
CA GLU A 49 14.08 -41.20 38.54
C GLU A 49 14.54 -42.59 39.01
N ALA A 50 14.75 -43.54 38.10
CA ALA A 50 15.27 -44.87 38.44
C ALA A 50 16.77 -44.89 38.82
N ILE A 51 17.54 -43.87 38.41
CA ILE A 51 19.00 -43.76 38.62
C ILE A 51 19.32 -42.78 39.76
N GLU A 52 18.33 -42.05 40.27
CA GLU A 52 18.42 -41.04 41.34
C GLU A 52 18.77 -41.67 42.70
N LYS A 53 20.01 -42.16 42.87
CA LYS A 53 20.50 -42.72 44.14
C LYS A 53 21.55 -41.89 44.87
N SER A 54 22.16 -40.84 44.31
CA SER A 54 23.14 -40.02 45.06
C SER A 54 23.71 -38.76 44.39
N ASP A 55 23.13 -38.19 43.32
CA ASP A 55 23.75 -37.04 42.61
C ASP A 55 22.79 -35.85 42.42
N ASN A 56 23.21 -34.67 42.90
CA ASN A 56 22.46 -33.42 42.79
C ASN A 56 22.23 -32.99 41.32
N ASP A 57 23.10 -33.41 40.38
CA ASP A 57 22.95 -33.12 38.95
C ASP A 57 21.75 -33.86 38.33
N VAL A 58 21.40 -35.05 38.84
CA VAL A 58 20.26 -35.85 38.36
C VAL A 58 18.93 -35.21 38.79
N ALA A 59 18.84 -34.72 40.03
CA ALA A 59 17.66 -34.02 40.53
C ALA A 59 17.32 -32.75 39.72
N LEU A 60 18.36 -31.97 39.34
CA LEU A 60 18.19 -30.79 38.49
C LEU A 60 17.68 -31.15 37.08
N LYS A 61 18.21 -32.23 36.49
CA LYS A 61 17.76 -32.75 35.19
C LYS A 61 16.31 -33.22 35.23
N ILE A 62 15.89 -33.90 36.30
CA ILE A 62 14.49 -34.33 36.51
C ILE A 62 13.58 -33.10 36.60
N SER A 63 13.93 -32.10 37.41
CA SER A 63 13.16 -30.86 37.57
C SER A 63 12.99 -30.12 36.23
N THR A 64 14.09 -29.99 35.47
CA THR A 64 14.09 -29.36 34.15
C THR A 64 13.21 -30.13 33.17
N ALA A 65 13.34 -31.46 33.13
CA ALA A 65 12.54 -32.31 32.24
C ALA A 65 11.04 -32.27 32.58
N LYS A 66 10.66 -32.24 33.87
CA LYS A 66 9.27 -32.08 34.32
C LYS A 66 8.71 -30.71 33.93
N THR A 67 9.51 -29.65 34.05
CA THR A 67 9.13 -28.30 33.61
C THR A 67 8.91 -28.25 32.11
N ASN A 68 9.84 -28.80 31.32
CA ASN A 68 9.72 -28.89 29.87
C ASN A 68 8.50 -29.71 29.45
N PHE A 69 8.23 -30.84 30.11
CA PHE A 69 7.04 -31.64 29.83
C PHE A 69 5.75 -30.85 30.07
N LYS A 70 5.65 -30.11 31.18
CA LYS A 70 4.53 -29.22 31.45
C LYS A 70 4.39 -28.14 30.36
N ASN A 71 5.49 -27.47 30.01
CA ASN A 71 5.50 -26.41 29.01
C ASN A 71 5.09 -26.92 27.61
N TYR A 72 5.61 -28.06 27.17
CA TYR A 72 5.24 -28.66 25.89
C TYR A 72 3.80 -29.15 25.90
N THR A 73 3.32 -29.75 26.98
CA THR A 73 1.90 -30.14 27.12
C THR A 73 1.00 -28.91 27.02
N GLU A 74 1.33 -27.83 27.73
CA GLU A 74 0.53 -26.60 27.69
C GLU A 74 0.56 -25.94 26.30
N ARG A 75 1.72 -25.94 25.63
CA ARG A 75 1.88 -25.45 24.25
C ARG A 75 1.05 -26.30 23.27
N ALA A 76 1.11 -27.62 23.36
CA ALA A 76 0.33 -28.54 22.53
C ALA A 76 -1.17 -28.35 22.75
N ASN A 77 -1.63 -28.23 24.00
CA ASN A 77 -3.03 -28.00 24.32
C ASN A 77 -3.55 -26.66 23.75
N LYS A 78 -2.76 -25.58 23.86
CA LYS A 78 -3.11 -24.28 23.26
C LYS A 78 -3.18 -24.37 21.74
N ALA A 79 -2.22 -25.05 21.11
CA ALA A 79 -2.21 -25.28 19.67
C ALA A 79 -3.43 -26.11 19.22
N GLN A 80 -3.79 -27.17 19.96
CA GLN A 80 -4.96 -27.99 19.65
C GLN A 80 -6.26 -27.17 19.71
N GLN A 81 -6.42 -26.31 20.72
CA GLN A 81 -7.58 -25.40 20.79
C GLN A 81 -7.69 -24.47 19.57
N VAL A 82 -6.56 -24.02 19.03
CA VAL A 82 -6.52 -23.21 17.81
C VAL A 82 -6.94 -24.05 16.59
N LEU A 83 -6.40 -25.27 16.46
CA LEU A 83 -6.73 -26.21 15.39
C LEU A 83 -8.18 -26.65 15.41
N ASP A 84 -8.80 -26.78 16.59
CA ASP A 84 -10.20 -27.17 16.74
C ASP A 84 -11.15 -26.00 16.39
N LYS A 85 -10.75 -24.76 16.67
CA LYS A 85 -11.62 -23.59 16.56
C LYS A 85 -11.52 -22.86 15.21
N LEU A 86 -10.30 -22.51 14.79
CA LEU A 86 -10.13 -21.58 13.67
C LEU A 86 -10.58 -22.10 12.30
N PRO A 87 -10.60 -23.42 11.99
CA PRO A 87 -11.15 -23.90 10.72
C PRO A 87 -12.64 -23.55 10.55
N VAL A 88 -13.42 -23.61 11.64
CA VAL A 88 -14.84 -23.20 11.63
C VAL A 88 -14.94 -21.70 11.35
N THR A 89 -14.15 -20.89 12.04
CA THR A 89 -14.13 -19.43 11.82
C THR A 89 -13.72 -19.05 10.40
N LEU A 90 -12.73 -19.71 9.81
CA LEU A 90 -12.33 -19.47 8.41
C LEU A 90 -13.42 -19.87 7.43
N THR A 91 -14.11 -20.98 7.69
CA THR A 91 -15.26 -21.43 6.89
C THR A 91 -16.41 -20.44 6.99
N GLU A 92 -16.69 -19.91 8.18
CA GLU A 92 -17.71 -18.87 8.41
C GLU A 92 -17.36 -17.58 7.65
N LEU A 93 -16.11 -17.10 7.72
CA LEU A 93 -15.64 -15.91 6.98
C LEU A 93 -15.72 -16.10 5.47
N ALA A 94 -15.40 -17.29 4.97
CA ALA A 94 -15.54 -17.61 3.55
C ALA A 94 -17.02 -17.65 3.14
N ALA A 95 -17.88 -18.27 3.96
CA ALA A 95 -19.31 -18.36 3.70
C ALA A 95 -20.03 -17.00 3.80
N SER A 96 -19.53 -16.07 4.64
CA SER A 96 -20.05 -14.72 4.79
C SER A 96 -19.49 -13.73 3.76
N ASN A 97 -18.60 -14.16 2.86
CA ASN A 97 -17.87 -13.32 1.91
C ASN A 97 -17.09 -12.18 2.62
N GLU A 98 -16.38 -12.51 3.70
CA GLU A 98 -15.59 -11.58 4.51
C GLU A 98 -14.10 -11.92 4.51
N VAL A 99 -13.64 -12.72 3.53
CA VAL A 99 -12.23 -13.09 3.33
C VAL A 99 -11.31 -11.86 3.33
N PHE A 100 -11.74 -10.77 2.66
CA PHE A 100 -10.96 -9.55 2.49
C PHE A 100 -11.31 -8.45 3.50
N LEU A 101 -12.13 -8.73 4.53
CA LEU A 101 -12.55 -7.73 5.51
C LEU A 101 -11.39 -7.35 6.43
N THR A 102 -11.19 -6.05 6.63
CA THR A 102 -10.18 -5.56 7.56
C THR A 102 -10.58 -5.74 9.02
N PRO A 103 -9.62 -5.92 9.94
CA PRO A 103 -9.88 -5.96 11.37
C PRO A 103 -10.61 -4.69 11.85
N PRO A 104 -11.48 -4.77 12.88
CA PRO A 104 -12.27 -3.61 13.34
C PRO A 104 -11.44 -2.36 13.65
N ASN A 105 -10.24 -2.53 14.21
CA ASN A 105 -9.34 -1.42 14.54
C ASN A 105 -8.70 -0.75 13.31
N ARG A 106 -8.91 -1.29 12.10
CA ARG A 106 -8.36 -0.79 10.83
C ARG A 106 -9.42 -0.43 9.79
N GLN A 107 -10.70 -0.65 10.10
CA GLN A 107 -11.81 -0.27 9.21
C GLN A 107 -11.92 1.25 8.99
N HIS A 108 -11.27 2.05 9.86
CA HIS A 108 -11.11 3.48 9.66
C HIS A 108 -10.11 3.83 8.54
N GLU A 109 -9.25 2.89 8.12
CA GLU A 109 -8.31 3.04 7.01
C GLU A 109 -8.93 2.57 5.69
N CYS A 110 -9.62 1.41 5.71
CA CYS A 110 -10.36 0.85 4.59
C CYS A 110 -11.23 -0.32 5.08
N LEU A 111 -12.37 -0.58 4.45
CA LEU A 111 -13.27 -1.66 4.86
C LEU A 111 -12.81 -3.03 4.33
N TYR A 112 -12.45 -3.13 3.05
CA TYR A 112 -11.91 -4.35 2.44
C TYR A 112 -10.55 -4.09 1.79
N ILE A 113 -9.67 -5.10 1.83
CA ILE A 113 -8.35 -5.01 1.22
C ILE A 113 -7.93 -6.34 0.57
N LEU A 114 -7.49 -6.26 -0.68
CA LEU A 114 -6.91 -7.36 -1.43
C LEU A 114 -5.39 -7.22 -1.42
N ASP A 115 -4.74 -7.76 -0.39
CA ASP A 115 -3.28 -7.74 -0.24
C ASP A 115 -2.61 -9.07 -0.66
N GLU A 116 -1.28 -9.06 -0.84
CA GLU A 116 -0.50 -10.25 -1.23
C GLU A 116 -0.79 -11.46 -0.33
N GLU A 117 -0.81 -11.27 0.99
CA GLU A 117 -0.96 -12.35 1.96
C GLU A 117 -2.34 -13.00 1.94
N THR A 118 -3.41 -12.20 1.86
CA THR A 118 -4.79 -12.70 1.82
C THR A 118 -5.12 -13.27 0.44
N CYS A 119 -4.67 -12.61 -0.63
CA CYS A 119 -4.83 -13.12 -1.99
C CYS A 119 -4.23 -14.52 -2.11
N HIS A 120 -2.97 -14.68 -1.70
CA HIS A 120 -2.30 -15.98 -1.69
C HIS A 120 -3.02 -17.01 -0.80
N ALA A 121 -3.42 -16.63 0.42
CA ALA A 121 -4.15 -17.50 1.33
C ALA A 121 -5.57 -17.86 0.84
N SER A 122 -6.18 -17.06 -0.03
CA SER A 122 -7.48 -17.37 -0.63
C SER A 122 -7.37 -18.35 -1.82
N CYS A 123 -6.19 -18.39 -2.45
CA CYS A 123 -5.90 -19.30 -3.57
C CYS A 123 -5.28 -20.63 -3.12
N MET A 124 -4.65 -20.69 -1.94
CA MET A 124 -4.24 -21.94 -1.30
C MET A 124 -5.30 -22.34 -0.29
N GLY A 125 -5.99 -23.47 -0.47
CA GLY A 125 -6.93 -23.94 0.54
C GLY A 125 -6.20 -24.02 1.90
N TRP A 126 -6.74 -23.44 2.97
CA TRP A 126 -6.10 -23.47 4.31
C TRP A 126 -5.90 -24.91 4.85
N GLU A 127 -6.50 -25.89 4.19
CA GLU A 127 -6.36 -27.33 4.39
C GLU A 127 -5.04 -27.93 3.85
N SER A 128 -4.30 -27.23 2.97
CA SER A 128 -3.06 -27.72 2.35
C SER A 128 -2.01 -26.61 2.15
N ASP A 129 -0.73 -26.94 2.29
CA ASP A 129 0.39 -26.04 1.98
C ASP A 129 0.80 -26.08 0.48
N GLU A 130 -0.02 -26.68 -0.39
CA GLU A 130 0.27 -26.77 -1.83
C GLU A 130 -0.09 -25.45 -2.55
N GLU A 131 0.90 -24.83 -3.19
CA GLU A 131 0.71 -23.66 -4.03
C GLU A 131 -0.09 -24.02 -5.29
N ILE A 132 -1.32 -23.50 -5.39
CA ILE A 132 -1.97 -23.33 -6.68
C ILE A 132 -1.24 -22.15 -7.34
N GLY A 133 -0.64 -22.33 -8.51
CA GLY A 133 0.23 -21.34 -9.18
C GLY A 133 -0.43 -19.97 -9.45
N GLU A 134 0.22 -19.12 -10.26
CA GLU A 134 -0.31 -17.78 -10.58
C GLU A 134 -1.75 -17.86 -11.09
N THR A 135 -2.70 -17.46 -10.23
CA THR A 135 -4.13 -17.49 -10.50
C THR A 135 -4.67 -16.08 -10.30
N THR A 136 -5.55 -15.65 -11.20
CA THR A 136 -6.27 -14.39 -11.02
C THR A 136 -7.11 -14.47 -9.75
N VAL A 137 -6.88 -13.55 -8.81
CA VAL A 137 -7.62 -13.50 -7.55
C VAL A 137 -8.93 -12.76 -7.80
N LEU A 138 -10.04 -13.46 -7.64
CA LEU A 138 -11.37 -12.85 -7.70
C LEU A 138 -11.72 -12.26 -6.34
N PHE A 139 -12.18 -11.01 -6.31
CA PHE A 139 -12.80 -10.47 -5.11
C PHE A 139 -14.05 -11.27 -4.76
N SER A 140 -13.99 -12.01 -3.66
CA SER A 140 -15.08 -12.81 -3.10
C SER A 140 -15.68 -12.17 -1.83
N GLY A 141 -15.65 -10.84 -1.73
CA GLY A 141 -16.25 -10.10 -0.62
C GLY A 141 -17.77 -9.87 -0.79
N LYS A 142 -18.42 -9.19 0.16
CA LYS A 142 -19.84 -8.81 0.00
C LYS A 142 -20.03 -8.02 -1.30
N HIS A 143 -20.97 -8.47 -2.12
CA HIS A 143 -21.28 -7.82 -3.40
C HIS A 143 -22.11 -6.55 -3.27
N ASP A 144 -22.73 -6.29 -2.11
CA ASP A 144 -23.39 -5.02 -1.78
C ASP A 144 -22.76 -4.48 -0.50
N ILE A 145 -21.92 -3.45 -0.65
CA ILE A 145 -21.21 -2.78 0.44
C ILE A 145 -21.91 -1.45 0.69
N GLU A 146 -22.33 -1.22 1.92
CA GLU A 146 -22.85 0.07 2.37
C GLU A 146 -21.87 0.69 3.37
N LEU A 147 -21.40 1.90 3.07
CA LEU A 147 -20.59 2.69 4.00
C LEU A 147 -21.52 3.49 4.91
N VAL A 148 -21.56 3.13 6.19
CA VAL A 148 -22.54 3.64 7.16
C VAL A 148 -21.90 4.36 8.35
N GLU A 149 -20.66 4.03 8.70
CA GLU A 149 -19.99 4.61 9.87
C GLU A 149 -19.13 5.80 9.47
N GLU A 150 -19.08 6.87 10.27
CA GLU A 150 -18.30 8.07 9.97
C GLU A 150 -16.80 7.77 9.78
N ALA A 151 -16.27 6.83 10.57
CA ALA A 151 -14.88 6.42 10.54
C ALA A 151 -14.48 5.68 9.25
N GLN A 152 -15.41 5.03 8.56
CA GLN A 152 -15.12 4.26 7.34
C GLN A 152 -14.70 5.19 6.20
N THR A 153 -13.45 5.10 5.77
CA THR A 153 -12.90 5.88 4.67
C THR A 153 -13.09 5.16 3.34
N ASP A 154 -12.11 4.39 2.89
CA ASP A 154 -12.15 3.68 1.61
C ASP A 154 -13.00 2.40 1.70
N ALA A 155 -13.76 2.08 0.66
CA ALA A 155 -14.55 0.85 0.66
C ALA A 155 -13.67 -0.37 0.33
N VAL A 156 -12.93 -0.31 -0.79
CA VAL A 156 -12.06 -1.42 -1.24
C VAL A 156 -10.70 -0.89 -1.66
N ARG A 157 -9.64 -1.46 -1.09
CA ARG A 157 -8.26 -1.30 -1.58
C ARG A 157 -7.81 -2.53 -2.35
N VAL A 158 -7.46 -2.35 -3.61
CA VAL A 158 -6.75 -3.36 -4.41
C VAL A 158 -5.27 -3.11 -4.25
N TRP A 159 -4.57 -4.02 -3.56
CA TRP A 159 -3.15 -3.91 -3.23
C TRP A 159 -2.36 -5.15 -3.66
N HIS A 160 -2.70 -5.70 -4.83
CA HIS A 160 -2.05 -6.87 -5.39
C HIS A 160 -2.19 -6.89 -6.92
N ASP A 161 -1.27 -7.59 -7.58
CA ASP A 161 -1.34 -7.87 -9.02
C ASP A 161 -2.39 -8.96 -9.31
N ASN A 162 -2.78 -9.14 -10.57
CA ASN A 162 -3.63 -10.24 -11.02
C ASN A 162 -5.00 -10.31 -10.31
N VAL A 163 -5.61 -9.16 -10.02
CA VAL A 163 -6.88 -9.07 -9.29
C VAL A 163 -8.05 -8.81 -10.23
N MET A 164 -9.20 -9.45 -9.97
CA MET A 164 -10.48 -9.12 -10.58
C MET A 164 -11.50 -8.69 -9.52
N VAL A 165 -11.98 -7.45 -9.61
CA VAL A 165 -13.17 -6.97 -8.89
C VAL A 165 -14.34 -6.96 -9.87
N ASN A 166 -15.35 -7.77 -9.61
CA ASN A 166 -16.46 -7.97 -10.54
C ASN A 166 -17.80 -7.92 -9.82
N ASN A 167 -18.80 -7.29 -10.45
CA ASN A 167 -20.19 -7.24 -9.96
C ASN A 167 -20.31 -6.75 -8.50
N LEU A 168 -19.51 -5.75 -8.14
CA LEU A 168 -19.55 -5.15 -6.81
C LEU A 168 -20.43 -3.89 -6.82
N LYS A 169 -21.32 -3.76 -5.84
CA LYS A 169 -22.08 -2.55 -5.57
C LYS A 169 -21.55 -1.89 -4.29
N ILE A 170 -21.22 -0.61 -4.36
CA ILE A 170 -20.80 0.22 -3.23
C ILE A 170 -21.77 1.39 -3.11
N THR A 171 -22.33 1.59 -1.92
CA THR A 171 -23.27 2.68 -1.62
C THR A 171 -22.74 3.53 -0.47
N ASP A 172 -22.77 4.85 -0.65
CA ASP A 172 -22.44 5.82 0.39
C ASP A 172 -23.47 6.98 0.37
N HIS A 173 -24.40 6.95 1.31
CA HIS A 173 -25.40 8.00 1.46
C HIS A 173 -25.04 9.05 2.52
N ARG A 174 -23.83 8.98 3.09
CA ARG A 174 -23.38 9.92 4.10
C ARG A 174 -23.14 11.30 3.46
N THR A 175 -23.29 12.34 4.27
CA THR A 175 -22.98 13.73 3.89
C THR A 175 -21.74 14.19 4.65
N TYR A 176 -20.71 14.58 3.91
CA TYR A 176 -19.42 15.04 4.44
C TYR A 176 -18.71 15.87 3.36
N ASP A 177 -17.70 16.64 3.75
CA ASP A 177 -16.95 17.53 2.84
C ASP A 177 -15.51 17.03 2.56
N ASP A 178 -15.10 15.92 3.17
CA ASP A 178 -13.76 15.35 3.05
C ASP A 178 -13.61 14.48 1.79
N ALA A 179 -12.80 14.93 0.84
CA ALA A 179 -12.60 14.29 -0.47
C ALA A 179 -11.50 13.20 -0.49
N HIS A 180 -11.02 12.75 0.67
CA HIS A 180 -9.95 11.74 0.80
C HIS A 180 -10.46 10.30 1.04
N ARG A 181 -11.57 9.93 0.40
CA ARG A 181 -12.19 8.59 0.52
C ARG A 181 -12.45 8.00 -0.85
N ASP A 182 -12.14 6.73 -1.04
CA ASP A 182 -12.24 6.06 -2.34
C ASP A 182 -13.18 4.86 -2.29
N ALA A 183 -14.07 4.72 -3.28
CA ALA A 183 -14.88 3.52 -3.42
C ALA A 183 -13.97 2.32 -3.78
N ILE A 184 -13.13 2.47 -4.81
CA ILE A 184 -12.12 1.48 -5.17
C ILE A 184 -10.77 2.20 -5.36
N GLN A 185 -9.87 2.00 -4.40
CA GLN A 185 -8.52 2.52 -4.48
C GLN A 185 -7.57 1.45 -5.03
N LEU A 186 -6.80 1.81 -6.04
CA LEU A 186 -5.74 0.99 -6.61
C LEU A 186 -4.40 1.45 -6.02
N ILE A 187 -3.71 0.56 -5.31
CA ILE A 187 -2.40 0.83 -4.71
C ILE A 187 -1.42 -0.21 -5.25
N PRO A 188 -0.36 0.17 -5.96
CA PRO A 188 0.64 -0.81 -6.35
C PRO A 188 1.34 -1.45 -5.15
N PRO A 189 1.49 -2.79 -5.11
CA PRO A 189 2.12 -3.49 -4.00
C PRO A 189 3.61 -3.16 -3.91
N ALA A 190 4.16 -3.30 -2.69
CA ALA A 190 5.59 -3.28 -2.51
C ALA A 190 6.22 -4.51 -3.18
N LYS A 191 7.23 -4.28 -4.03
CA LYS A 191 7.94 -5.35 -4.73
C LYS A 191 9.16 -5.77 -3.94
N HIS A 192 9.50 -7.06 -4.00
CA HIS A 192 10.62 -7.63 -3.26
C HIS A 192 11.47 -8.53 -4.17
N LYS A 193 12.77 -8.60 -3.88
CA LYS A 193 13.71 -9.56 -4.49
C LYS A 193 14.41 -10.37 -3.41
N ILE A 194 14.79 -11.60 -3.72
CA ILE A 194 15.67 -12.40 -2.86
C ILE A 194 17.11 -12.01 -3.14
N VAL A 195 17.81 -11.49 -2.13
CA VAL A 195 19.25 -11.19 -2.18
C VAL A 195 19.93 -11.95 -1.07
N ASN A 196 20.88 -12.83 -1.40
CA ASN A 196 21.60 -13.66 -0.44
C ASN A 196 20.68 -14.42 0.54
N GLY A 197 19.59 -14.99 0.01
CA GLY A 197 18.60 -15.74 0.79
C GLY A 197 17.65 -14.89 1.66
N LYS A 198 17.70 -13.55 1.57
CA LYS A 198 16.79 -12.65 2.30
C LYS A 198 15.82 -11.94 1.35
N LYS A 199 14.54 -11.88 1.70
CA LYS A 199 13.52 -11.06 0.99
C LYS A 199 13.79 -9.59 1.31
N ARG A 200 14.08 -8.79 0.28
CA ARG A 200 14.44 -7.37 0.38
C ARG A 200 13.51 -6.51 -0.45
N ARG A 201 13.12 -5.35 0.06
CA ARG A 201 12.22 -4.44 -0.68
C ARG A 201 12.96 -3.79 -1.85
N ILE A 202 12.33 -3.76 -3.01
CA ILE A 202 12.82 -3.05 -4.20
C ILE A 202 12.19 -1.65 -4.25
N GLY A 203 10.89 -1.58 -4.02
CA GLY A 203 10.14 -0.33 -4.03
C GLY A 203 8.74 -0.53 -3.44
N ASP A 204 8.07 0.58 -3.20
CA ASP A 204 6.65 0.66 -2.83
C ASP A 204 5.92 1.60 -3.81
N GLN A 205 4.63 1.87 -3.57
CA GLN A 205 3.83 2.73 -4.44
C GLN A 205 4.44 4.13 -4.62
N LEU A 206 5.09 4.68 -3.59
CA LEU A 206 5.73 5.99 -3.68
C LEU A 206 7.01 5.93 -4.51
N ALA A 207 7.67 4.77 -4.56
CA ALA A 207 8.81 4.56 -5.45
C ALA A 207 8.40 4.34 -6.92
N GLY A 208 7.10 4.34 -7.25
CA GLY A 208 6.65 4.04 -8.61
C GLY A 208 6.64 2.54 -8.91
N THR A 209 6.29 1.66 -7.97
CA THR A 209 6.08 0.25 -8.34
C THR A 209 4.92 0.09 -9.33
N ILE A 210 5.03 -0.93 -10.19
CA ILE A 210 4.03 -1.26 -11.20
C ILE A 210 3.11 -2.37 -10.68
N MET A 211 1.81 -2.10 -10.66
CA MET A 211 0.75 -3.10 -10.49
C MET A 211 0.27 -3.60 -11.84
N SER A 212 0.20 -4.91 -12.02
CA SER A 212 -0.18 -5.51 -13.30
C SER A 212 -1.46 -6.34 -13.22
N ASP A 213 -2.18 -6.38 -14.34
CA ASP A 213 -3.26 -7.33 -14.61
C ASP A 213 -4.45 -7.22 -13.64
N VAL A 214 -4.88 -5.98 -13.38
CA VAL A 214 -6.07 -5.69 -12.56
C VAL A 214 -7.27 -5.41 -13.43
N CYS A 215 -8.42 -5.99 -13.09
CA CYS A 215 -9.69 -5.80 -13.80
C CYS A 215 -10.81 -5.38 -12.84
N ILE A 216 -11.35 -4.18 -13.01
CA ILE A 216 -12.53 -3.66 -12.31
C ILE A 216 -13.68 -3.62 -13.30
N ARG A 217 -14.66 -4.51 -13.14
CA ARG A 217 -15.72 -4.68 -14.12
C ARG A 217 -17.12 -4.81 -13.53
N SER A 218 -18.10 -4.29 -14.26
CA SER A 218 -19.52 -4.47 -13.93
C SER A 218 -19.87 -4.03 -12.50
N CYS A 219 -19.12 -3.08 -11.94
CA CYS A 219 -19.35 -2.56 -10.60
C CYS A 219 -20.30 -1.36 -10.63
N GLN A 220 -21.02 -1.14 -9.54
CA GLN A 220 -21.91 -0.01 -9.32
C GLN A 220 -21.43 0.79 -8.11
N ILE A 221 -21.23 2.10 -8.26
CA ILE A 221 -20.88 3.01 -7.17
C ILE A 221 -21.96 4.08 -7.07
N VAL A 222 -22.59 4.22 -5.90
CA VAL A 222 -23.68 5.18 -5.64
C VAL A 222 -23.35 6.02 -4.42
N ALA A 223 -22.78 7.20 -4.65
CA ALA A 223 -22.39 8.16 -3.61
C ALA A 223 -22.90 9.58 -3.90
N PRO A 224 -24.22 9.83 -3.87
CA PRO A 224 -24.78 11.10 -4.30
C PRO A 224 -24.65 12.23 -3.28
N ASN A 225 -24.26 11.95 -2.03
CA ASN A 225 -24.36 12.92 -0.93
C ASN A 225 -23.02 13.51 -0.51
N GLY A 226 -21.96 12.70 -0.46
CA GLY A 226 -20.59 13.11 -0.11
C GLY A 226 -19.58 12.88 -1.25
N PRO A 227 -18.38 13.48 -1.17
CA PRO A 227 -17.37 13.47 -2.23
C PRO A 227 -16.53 12.18 -2.28
N LEU A 228 -17.15 10.99 -2.19
CA LEU A 228 -16.46 9.70 -2.33
C LEU A 228 -15.85 9.58 -3.74
N GLN A 229 -14.55 9.33 -3.89
CA GLN A 229 -13.99 9.09 -5.21
C GLN A 229 -14.46 7.74 -5.76
N GLY A 230 -14.56 7.59 -7.08
CA GLY A 230 -15.00 6.35 -7.70
C GLY A 230 -13.86 5.32 -7.75
N ILE A 231 -13.24 5.15 -8.92
CA ILE A 231 -12.05 4.31 -9.09
C ILE A 231 -10.81 5.20 -9.15
N PHE A 232 -9.95 5.09 -8.15
CA PHE A 232 -8.86 6.05 -7.95
C PHE A 232 -7.49 5.38 -7.78
N ALA A 233 -6.49 5.95 -8.42
CA ALA A 233 -5.08 5.63 -8.22
C ALA A 233 -4.25 6.90 -8.25
N SER A 234 -3.49 7.17 -7.19
CA SER A 234 -2.79 8.44 -7.04
C SER A 234 -1.27 8.32 -7.16
N ASP A 235 -0.69 7.23 -6.67
CA ASP A 235 0.75 6.96 -6.68
C ASP A 235 1.02 5.57 -7.26
N GLY A 236 2.24 5.39 -7.75
CA GLY A 236 2.65 4.17 -8.43
C GLY A 236 2.25 4.17 -9.91
N MET A 237 2.31 2.98 -10.52
CA MET A 237 2.01 2.77 -11.93
C MET A 237 1.17 1.51 -12.15
N HIS A 238 0.49 1.44 -13.30
CA HIS A 238 -0.42 0.35 -13.62
C HIS A 238 -0.19 -0.14 -15.05
N ARG A 239 -0.07 -1.45 -15.23
CA ARG A 239 0.02 -2.12 -16.54
C ARG A 239 -1.15 -3.08 -16.71
N ASN A 240 -1.67 -3.20 -17.92
CA ASN A 240 -2.82 -4.09 -18.21
C ASN A 240 -4.04 -3.84 -17.31
N LEU A 241 -4.26 -2.58 -16.89
CA LEU A 241 -5.41 -2.20 -16.06
C LEU A 241 -6.68 -2.11 -16.91
N ARG A 242 -7.74 -2.79 -16.49
CA ARG A 242 -9.01 -2.86 -17.20
C ARG A 242 -10.13 -2.31 -16.32
N ILE A 243 -10.79 -1.24 -16.75
CA ILE A 243 -11.95 -0.62 -16.08
C ILE A 243 -13.13 -0.67 -17.04
N ILE A 244 -14.04 -1.63 -16.86
CA ILE A 244 -15.00 -2.01 -17.89
C ILE A 244 -16.43 -2.09 -17.36
N ASN A 245 -17.38 -1.46 -18.07
CA ASN A 245 -18.82 -1.62 -17.80
C ASN A 245 -19.25 -1.24 -16.37
N ASN A 246 -18.61 -0.26 -15.75
CA ASN A 246 -18.98 0.22 -14.41
C ASN A 246 -20.04 1.33 -14.49
N ASP A 247 -20.92 1.46 -13.50
CA ASP A 247 -21.90 2.54 -13.35
C ASP A 247 -21.60 3.35 -12.08
N ILE A 248 -21.16 4.60 -12.23
CA ILE A 248 -20.63 5.42 -11.13
C ILE A 248 -21.43 6.71 -11.02
N THR A 249 -22.00 6.94 -9.85
CA THR A 249 -22.58 8.21 -9.42
C THR A 249 -21.84 8.70 -8.21
N THR A 250 -21.16 9.84 -8.31
CA THR A 250 -20.46 10.44 -7.18
C THR A 250 -20.38 11.96 -7.26
N LYS A 251 -20.32 12.63 -6.10
CA LYS A 251 -19.91 14.04 -5.97
C LYS A 251 -18.39 14.25 -5.90
N GLY A 252 -17.60 13.19 -5.78
CA GLY A 252 -16.14 13.30 -5.76
C GLY A 252 -15.59 13.83 -7.08
N SER A 253 -14.54 14.65 -7.03
CA SER A 253 -13.87 15.19 -8.23
C SER A 253 -13.21 14.11 -9.11
N HIS A 254 -13.04 12.91 -8.57
CA HIS A 254 -12.36 11.79 -9.20
C HIS A 254 -13.32 10.62 -9.36
N SER A 255 -14.09 10.60 -10.46
CA SER A 255 -14.98 9.47 -10.76
C SER A 255 -14.19 8.26 -11.28
N ILE A 256 -13.34 8.46 -12.29
CA ILE A 256 -12.26 7.53 -12.64
C ILE A 256 -11.00 8.39 -12.80
N SER A 257 -9.98 8.16 -11.99
CA SER A 257 -8.74 8.93 -12.06
C SER A 257 -7.54 8.03 -11.76
N ILE A 258 -6.71 7.79 -12.77
CA ILE A 258 -5.60 6.85 -12.70
C ILE A 258 -4.29 7.58 -12.98
N ALA A 259 -3.42 7.69 -11.98
CA ALA A 259 -2.04 8.10 -12.15
C ALA A 259 -1.20 6.94 -12.69
N GLY A 260 -0.32 7.21 -13.65
CA GLY A 260 0.69 6.24 -14.08
C GLY A 260 0.15 5.02 -14.84
N LEU A 261 -0.96 5.15 -15.58
CA LEU A 261 -1.41 4.10 -16.48
C LEU A 261 -0.43 3.93 -17.65
N LEU A 262 0.22 2.77 -17.71
CA LEU A 262 1.18 2.37 -18.74
C LEU A 262 0.46 1.67 -19.92
N THR A 263 1.17 0.78 -20.61
CA THR A 263 0.65 -0.03 -21.71
C THR A 263 -0.40 -1.06 -21.27
N GLY A 264 -1.26 -1.46 -22.22
CA GLY A 264 -2.29 -2.49 -22.03
C GLY A 264 -3.56 -2.02 -21.30
N GLY A 265 -3.70 -0.72 -21.07
CA GLY A 265 -4.89 -0.15 -20.42
C GLY A 265 -6.16 -0.28 -21.25
N VAL A 266 -7.27 -0.67 -20.62
CA VAL A 266 -8.62 -0.72 -21.24
C VAL A 266 -9.60 0.05 -20.37
N ILE A 267 -10.27 1.07 -20.93
CA ILE A 267 -11.33 1.82 -20.23
C ILE A 267 -12.54 1.94 -21.17
N SER A 268 -13.50 1.04 -21.02
CA SER A 268 -14.59 0.84 -22.00
C SER A 268 -15.95 0.60 -21.34
N GLY A 269 -17.02 1.06 -21.99
CA GLY A 269 -18.41 0.81 -21.60
C GLY A 269 -18.85 1.36 -20.23
N ASN A 270 -18.04 2.20 -19.58
CA ASN A 270 -18.39 2.77 -18.28
C ASN A 270 -19.46 3.87 -18.44
N THR A 271 -20.32 4.00 -17.44
CA THR A 271 -21.33 5.05 -17.33
C THR A 271 -21.03 5.90 -16.10
N LEU A 272 -20.79 7.20 -16.29
CA LEU A 272 -20.68 8.16 -15.20
C LEU A 272 -21.94 9.04 -15.15
N ARG A 273 -22.47 9.26 -13.95
CA ARG A 273 -23.70 10.05 -13.73
C ARG A 273 -23.38 11.32 -12.97
N GLN A 274 -23.73 12.47 -13.54
CA GLN A 274 -23.55 13.75 -12.90
C GLN A 274 -24.54 13.91 -11.74
N VAL A 275 -24.03 14.38 -10.60
CA VAL A 275 -24.86 14.79 -9.47
C VAL A 275 -25.20 16.27 -9.61
N ASP A 276 -26.47 16.62 -9.41
CA ASP A 276 -26.95 18.00 -9.50
C ASP A 276 -26.09 18.98 -8.68
N GLY A 277 -25.75 20.11 -9.30
CA GLY A 277 -24.94 21.15 -8.68
C GLY A 277 -23.43 20.87 -8.59
N ASN A 278 -22.95 19.76 -9.16
CA ASN A 278 -21.53 19.40 -9.21
C ASN A 278 -20.98 19.46 -10.63
N ASP A 279 -19.66 19.51 -10.76
CA ASP A 279 -18.97 19.40 -12.05
C ASP A 279 -19.30 18.06 -12.72
N ALA A 280 -19.27 18.05 -14.06
CA ALA A 280 -19.50 16.82 -14.81
C ALA A 280 -18.38 15.80 -14.49
N PRO A 281 -18.72 14.54 -14.20
CA PRO A 281 -17.73 13.52 -13.87
C PRO A 281 -16.85 13.20 -15.09
N GLN A 282 -15.59 12.87 -14.84
CA GLN A 282 -14.57 12.67 -15.89
C GLN A 282 -13.81 11.35 -15.70
N VAL A 283 -13.22 10.88 -16.81
CA VAL A 283 -12.13 9.91 -16.80
C VAL A 283 -10.82 10.66 -17.02
N LEU A 284 -9.93 10.63 -16.02
CA LEU A 284 -8.67 11.38 -16.02
C LEU A 284 -7.50 10.42 -15.92
N LEU A 285 -6.53 10.55 -16.82
CA LEU A 285 -5.26 9.84 -16.73
C LEU A 285 -4.16 10.83 -16.38
N TYR A 286 -3.52 10.62 -15.23
CA TYR A 286 -2.48 11.49 -14.71
C TYR A 286 -1.10 10.88 -14.92
N PRO A 287 -0.02 11.71 -15.02
CA PRO A 287 1.34 11.18 -14.99
C PRO A 287 1.57 10.39 -13.70
N ALA A 288 2.42 9.38 -13.76
CA ALA A 288 2.93 8.68 -12.58
C ALA A 288 3.60 9.68 -11.64
N ARG A 289 3.44 9.46 -10.33
CA ARG A 289 4.04 10.32 -9.30
C ARG A 289 5.09 9.54 -8.52
N ILE A 290 6.19 10.21 -8.20
CA ILE A 290 7.26 9.67 -7.36
C ILE A 290 7.31 10.44 -6.04
N GLY A 291 7.30 9.69 -4.94
CA GLY A 291 7.44 10.15 -3.56
C GLY A 291 6.19 10.81 -2.94
N GLY A 292 5.09 11.03 -3.66
CA GLY A 292 3.92 11.74 -3.14
C GLY A 292 4.23 13.20 -2.76
N ASN A 293 3.44 13.84 -1.89
CA ASN A 293 3.72 15.18 -1.34
C ASN A 293 3.83 15.12 0.19
N MET A 294 4.99 14.72 0.69
CA MET A 294 5.21 14.59 2.13
C MET A 294 5.59 15.96 2.69
N ALA A 295 4.73 16.58 3.49
CA ALA A 295 5.03 17.84 4.18
C ALA A 295 5.55 18.99 3.28
N ASP A 296 4.82 19.29 2.20
CA ASP A 296 5.14 20.38 1.26
C ASP A 296 6.58 20.26 0.68
N ASP A 297 7.03 19.03 0.39
CA ASP A 297 8.32 18.74 -0.27
C ASP A 297 8.21 18.66 -1.80
N GLY A 298 6.99 18.80 -2.33
CA GLY A 298 6.72 18.84 -3.76
C GLY A 298 6.46 17.48 -4.37
N VAL A 299 5.97 17.48 -5.60
CA VAL A 299 5.60 16.26 -6.34
C VAL A 299 6.45 16.13 -7.58
N VAL A 300 7.05 14.96 -7.78
CA VAL A 300 7.70 14.61 -9.04
C VAL A 300 6.72 13.85 -9.91
N THR A 301 6.44 14.39 -11.10
CA THR A 301 5.56 13.78 -12.11
C THR A 301 6.40 13.25 -13.28
N ILE A 302 6.19 11.99 -13.65
CA ILE A 302 6.86 11.38 -14.79
C ILE A 302 6.02 11.62 -16.04
N LEU A 303 6.53 12.38 -16.99
CA LEU A 303 5.81 12.79 -18.20
C LEU A 303 6.13 11.92 -19.42
N SER A 304 7.25 11.21 -19.39
CA SER A 304 7.63 10.21 -20.40
C SER A 304 8.79 9.36 -19.87
N PHE A 305 8.97 8.19 -20.46
CA PHE A 305 9.99 7.21 -20.08
C PHE A 305 11.03 7.07 -21.19
N ALA A 306 12.27 6.77 -20.80
CA ALA A 306 13.32 6.38 -21.73
C ALA A 306 13.27 4.88 -22.01
N HIS A 307 13.69 4.48 -23.22
CA HIS A 307 13.89 3.08 -23.52
C HIS A 307 15.24 2.59 -22.96
N GLU A 308 15.19 1.58 -22.07
CA GLU A 308 16.37 0.98 -21.44
C GLU A 308 16.66 -0.39 -22.05
N LYS A 309 17.75 -0.48 -22.82
CA LYS A 309 18.12 -1.71 -23.55
C LYS A 309 18.28 -2.89 -22.58
N GLY A 310 17.59 -3.99 -22.87
CA GLY A 310 17.66 -5.22 -22.07
C GLY A 310 16.66 -5.26 -20.90
N HIS A 311 15.85 -4.21 -20.74
CA HIS A 311 14.77 -4.15 -19.76
C HIS A 311 13.39 -4.18 -20.41
N GLU A 312 12.37 -4.49 -19.62
CA GLU A 312 10.98 -4.41 -20.05
C GLU A 312 10.60 -2.96 -20.39
N VAL A 313 9.80 -2.77 -21.44
CA VAL A 313 9.32 -1.45 -21.83
C VAL A 313 8.39 -0.88 -20.75
N VAL A 314 8.67 0.36 -20.35
CA VAL A 314 7.82 1.19 -19.50
C VAL A 314 7.48 2.41 -20.32
N GLU A 315 6.21 2.57 -20.70
CA GLU A 315 5.75 3.70 -21.48
C GLU A 315 4.27 3.97 -21.26
N TYR A 316 3.83 5.19 -21.55
CA TYR A 316 2.42 5.52 -21.64
C TYR A 316 1.89 5.06 -22.99
N GLY A 317 1.27 3.87 -23.01
CA GLY A 317 0.61 3.33 -24.19
C GLY A 317 -0.75 3.97 -24.45
N GLU A 318 -1.27 3.76 -25.66
CA GLU A 318 -2.67 4.06 -25.99
C GLU A 318 -3.62 3.26 -25.07
N VAL A 319 -4.75 3.88 -24.75
CA VAL A 319 -5.79 3.24 -23.94
C VAL A 319 -6.89 2.75 -24.87
N ASP A 320 -7.18 1.45 -24.79
CA ASP A 320 -8.26 0.85 -25.56
C ASP A 320 -9.61 1.24 -24.96
N THR A 321 -10.44 1.93 -25.75
CA THR A 321 -11.81 2.29 -25.37
C THR A 321 -12.84 1.22 -25.74
N GLY A 322 -12.40 0.09 -26.32
CA GLY A 322 -13.22 -1.02 -26.76
C GLY A 322 -14.23 -0.65 -27.85
N SER A 323 -15.14 -1.58 -28.15
CA SER A 323 -16.27 -1.34 -29.05
C SER A 323 -17.42 -0.57 -28.39
N ASP A 324 -17.49 -0.60 -27.04
CA ASP A 324 -18.53 0.07 -26.27
C ASP A 324 -18.02 1.42 -25.73
N ALA A 325 -18.56 2.52 -26.24
CA ALA A 325 -18.18 3.86 -25.80
C ALA A 325 -18.53 4.09 -24.32
N ASN A 326 -17.66 4.81 -23.61
CA ASN A 326 -17.97 5.34 -22.28
C ASN A 326 -19.06 6.42 -22.40
N LYS A 327 -19.92 6.52 -21.39
CA LYS A 327 -21.11 7.38 -21.40
C LYS A 327 -21.14 8.31 -20.20
N LEU A 328 -21.55 9.55 -20.44
CA LEU A 328 -21.91 10.52 -19.42
C LEU A 328 -23.44 10.69 -19.42
N ILE A 329 -24.07 10.51 -18.27
CA ILE A 329 -25.46 10.87 -18.03
C ILE A 329 -25.47 12.18 -17.25
N GLY A 330 -25.91 13.26 -17.91
CA GLY A 330 -26.03 14.57 -17.29
C GLY A 330 -27.13 14.61 -16.21
N SER A 331 -27.13 15.68 -15.42
CA SER A 331 -28.19 15.95 -14.41
C SER A 331 -29.59 16.01 -15.02
N ASP A 332 -29.70 16.41 -16.29
CA ASP A 332 -30.95 16.43 -17.06
C ASP A 332 -31.33 15.06 -17.65
N GLY A 333 -30.57 14.00 -17.34
CA GLY A 333 -30.76 12.65 -17.84
C GLY A 333 -30.28 12.43 -19.28
N LYS A 334 -29.72 13.44 -19.96
CA LYS A 334 -29.20 13.27 -21.32
C LYS A 334 -27.94 12.41 -21.31
N VAL A 335 -27.86 11.52 -22.28
CA VAL A 335 -26.70 10.66 -22.51
C VAL A 335 -25.79 11.32 -23.55
N SER A 336 -24.50 11.40 -23.24
CA SER A 336 -23.45 11.87 -24.15
C SER A 336 -22.24 10.94 -24.09
N GLU A 337 -21.38 11.03 -25.10
CA GLU A 337 -20.10 10.32 -25.09
C GLU A 337 -19.18 10.90 -24.01
N LEU A 338 -18.51 10.02 -23.27
CA LEU A 338 -17.54 10.38 -22.25
C LEU A 338 -16.13 10.10 -22.76
N LEU A 339 -15.39 11.17 -23.03
CA LEU A 339 -14.01 11.09 -23.49
C LEU A 339 -13.03 10.89 -22.32
N ILE A 340 -11.93 10.21 -22.60
CA ILE A 340 -10.79 10.10 -21.69
C ILE A 340 -9.94 11.36 -21.82
N SER A 341 -9.73 12.05 -20.70
CA SER A 341 -8.81 13.18 -20.62
C SER A 341 -7.42 12.66 -20.25
N ASP A 342 -6.57 12.47 -21.26
CA ASP A 342 -5.20 12.00 -21.07
C ASP A 342 -4.24 13.16 -20.77
N LEU A 343 -3.82 13.24 -19.51
CA LEU A 343 -2.89 14.25 -19.00
C LEU A 343 -1.50 13.69 -18.72
N ARG A 344 -1.23 12.41 -19.04
CA ARG A 344 0.02 11.70 -18.68
C ARG A 344 1.29 12.38 -19.20
N GLY A 345 1.19 13.13 -20.30
CA GLY A 345 2.31 13.91 -20.87
C GLY A 345 2.53 15.31 -20.29
N ASN A 346 1.72 15.74 -19.32
CA ASN A 346 1.70 17.12 -18.80
C ASN A 346 1.66 17.17 -17.27
N ILE A 347 2.24 18.22 -16.69
CA ILE A 347 2.02 18.56 -15.28
C ILE A 347 0.58 19.08 -15.13
N PRO A 348 -0.29 18.45 -14.31
CA PRO A 348 -1.66 18.91 -14.13
C PRO A 348 -1.71 20.32 -13.53
N SER A 349 -2.65 21.16 -14.00
CA SER A 349 -2.66 22.60 -13.72
C SER A 349 -2.97 22.96 -12.26
N ASP A 350 -3.75 22.12 -11.60
CA ASP A 350 -4.12 22.21 -10.19
C ASP A 350 -2.88 22.01 -9.28
N ILE A 351 -2.01 21.06 -9.61
CA ILE A 351 -0.79 20.77 -8.84
C ILE A 351 0.50 21.38 -9.42
N ALA A 352 0.44 22.10 -10.54
CA ALA A 352 1.62 22.72 -11.18
C ALA A 352 2.42 23.64 -10.25
N HIS A 353 1.75 24.20 -9.22
CA HIS A 353 2.37 25.10 -8.25
C HIS A 353 3.18 24.39 -7.14
N LEU A 354 3.16 23.06 -7.10
CA LEU A 354 3.92 22.23 -6.17
C LEU A 354 4.66 21.07 -6.86
N SER A 355 4.61 21.00 -8.20
CA SER A 355 5.09 19.86 -8.97
C SER A 355 6.24 20.19 -9.91
N LEU A 356 7.05 19.18 -10.17
CA LEU A 356 8.08 19.12 -11.20
C LEU A 356 7.71 18.03 -12.22
N GLY A 357 8.05 18.25 -13.49
CA GLY A 357 7.92 17.25 -14.56
C GLY A 357 9.27 16.65 -14.95
N ILE A 358 9.30 15.34 -15.21
CA ILE A 358 10.48 14.62 -15.71
C ILE A 358 10.14 13.95 -17.05
N ARG A 359 10.96 14.16 -18.07
CA ARG A 359 10.92 13.44 -19.35
C ARG A 359 12.04 12.41 -19.46
N ASN A 360 11.90 11.49 -20.42
CA ASN A 360 12.92 10.47 -20.69
C ASN A 360 13.39 9.75 -19.41
N PHE A 361 12.44 9.41 -18.53
CA PHE A 361 12.76 8.81 -17.24
C PHE A 361 13.25 7.37 -17.39
N HIS A 362 14.45 7.09 -16.89
CA HIS A 362 15.08 5.77 -16.88
C HIS A 362 14.62 4.98 -15.66
N TYR A 363 13.42 4.40 -15.74
CA TYR A 363 12.75 3.73 -14.62
C TYR A 363 13.56 2.61 -13.98
N HIS A 364 14.15 1.71 -14.78
CA HIS A 364 14.86 0.54 -14.25
C HIS A 364 16.18 0.93 -13.59
N ALA A 365 16.93 1.86 -14.19
CA ALA A 365 18.12 2.44 -13.57
C ALA A 365 17.77 3.12 -12.24
N TYR A 366 16.74 3.97 -12.22
CA TYR A 366 16.25 4.62 -11.00
C TYR A 366 15.89 3.61 -9.91
N LEU A 367 15.11 2.59 -10.25
CA LEU A 367 14.66 1.61 -9.26
C LEU A 367 15.81 0.70 -8.79
N ASN A 368 16.78 0.44 -9.67
CA ASN A 368 18.00 -0.27 -9.31
C ASN A 368 18.80 0.52 -8.27
N ASP A 369 19.02 1.82 -8.49
CA ASP A 369 19.76 2.67 -7.58
C ASP A 369 19.02 2.82 -6.25
N PHE A 370 17.70 3.08 -6.30
CA PHE A 370 16.87 3.17 -5.10
C PHE A 370 16.85 1.86 -4.28
N SER A 371 16.85 0.69 -4.93
CA SER A 371 16.85 -0.59 -4.22
C SER A 371 18.23 -1.13 -3.87
N GLY A 372 19.28 -0.59 -4.49
CA GLY A 372 20.64 -1.09 -4.44
C GLY A 372 21.58 -0.27 -3.57
N MET A 373 21.31 1.03 -3.41
CA MET A 373 22.13 1.94 -2.61
C MET A 373 21.76 1.90 -1.13
N THR A 374 22.77 2.08 -0.28
CA THR A 374 22.60 2.50 1.11
C THR A 374 22.45 4.02 1.22
N TYR A 375 22.04 4.52 2.39
CA TYR A 375 22.03 5.96 2.64
C TYR A 375 23.42 6.59 2.47
N ALA A 376 24.49 5.89 2.89
CA ALA A 376 25.85 6.37 2.70
C ALA A 376 26.21 6.48 1.21
N ASP A 377 25.86 5.48 0.40
CA ASP A 377 26.10 5.51 -1.05
C ASP A 377 25.34 6.67 -1.71
N TYR A 378 24.10 6.92 -1.30
CA TYR A 378 23.32 8.07 -1.74
C TYR A 378 23.98 9.40 -1.36
N ALA A 379 24.44 9.55 -0.12
CA ALA A 379 25.09 10.78 0.34
C ALA A 379 26.43 11.04 -0.38
N GLU A 380 27.13 10.00 -0.83
CA GLU A 380 28.31 10.12 -1.68
C GLU A 380 27.95 10.50 -3.12
N THR A 381 26.87 9.93 -3.66
CA THR A 381 26.43 10.11 -5.05
C THR A 381 25.69 11.45 -5.28
N ASP A 382 24.89 11.91 -4.32
CA ASP A 382 24.20 13.20 -4.30
C ASP A 382 24.41 13.94 -2.96
N PRO A 383 25.63 14.46 -2.70
CA PRO A 383 25.95 15.17 -1.45
C PRO A 383 25.03 16.38 -1.23
N THR A 384 24.66 17.06 -2.32
CA THR A 384 23.76 18.21 -2.29
C THR A 384 22.36 17.79 -1.86
N GLY A 385 21.80 16.73 -2.44
CA GLY A 385 20.50 16.20 -2.05
C GLY A 385 20.47 15.70 -0.60
N ALA A 386 21.56 15.11 -0.10
CA ALA A 386 21.67 14.72 1.30
C ALA A 386 21.63 15.94 2.25
N LEU A 387 22.34 17.03 1.92
CA LEU A 387 22.26 18.28 2.66
C LEU A 387 20.86 18.92 2.59
N GLN A 388 20.22 18.88 1.43
CA GLN A 388 18.87 19.42 1.23
C GLN A 388 17.82 18.62 2.01
N LEU A 389 17.93 17.30 2.08
CA LEU A 389 17.07 16.46 2.92
C LEU A 389 17.12 16.92 4.38
N GLN A 390 18.32 17.10 4.92
CA GLN A 390 18.50 17.55 6.30
C GLN A 390 17.93 18.96 6.52
N ALA A 391 18.18 19.88 5.58
CA ALA A 391 17.66 21.25 5.65
C ALA A 391 16.14 21.29 5.55
N TRP A 392 15.55 20.48 4.67
CA TRP A 392 14.11 20.34 4.49
C TRP A 392 13.43 19.79 5.75
N LEU A 393 13.91 18.67 6.29
CA LEU A 393 13.36 18.06 7.50
C LEU A 393 13.39 19.04 8.67
N ARG A 394 14.51 19.72 8.88
CA ARG A 394 14.66 20.71 9.93
C ARG A 394 13.65 21.84 9.78
N LEU A 395 13.60 22.46 8.61
CA LEU A 395 12.70 23.59 8.39
C LEU A 395 11.24 23.18 8.51
N ARG A 396 10.82 22.07 7.89
CA ARG A 396 9.41 21.65 7.95
C ARG A 396 9.00 21.24 9.35
N TYR A 397 9.91 20.65 10.11
CA TYR A 397 9.69 20.44 11.54
C TYR A 397 9.44 21.76 12.27
N GLU A 398 10.35 22.74 12.15
CA GLU A 398 10.22 24.06 12.79
C GLU A 398 8.92 24.76 12.37
N GLU A 399 8.62 24.82 11.07
CA GLU A 399 7.40 25.45 10.56
C GLU A 399 6.13 24.78 11.08
N TYR A 400 6.09 23.45 11.15
CA TYR A 400 4.89 22.71 11.57
C TYR A 400 4.72 22.65 13.09
N THR A 401 5.75 22.91 13.89
CA THR A 401 5.64 22.95 15.35
C THR A 401 5.46 24.36 15.89
N GLU A 402 6.21 25.32 15.36
CA GLU A 402 6.23 26.71 15.84
C GLU A 402 5.28 27.61 15.04
N GLY A 403 4.84 27.16 13.87
CA GLY A 403 4.04 27.94 12.94
C GLY A 403 4.89 28.72 11.95
N ARG A 404 4.23 29.38 11.00
CA ARG A 404 4.88 30.22 9.98
C ARG A 404 4.61 31.69 10.28
N SER A 405 5.40 32.59 9.69
CA SER A 405 5.14 34.02 9.80
C SER A 405 3.79 34.43 9.18
N LYS A 406 3.18 35.51 9.66
CA LYS A 406 1.91 36.00 9.12
C LYS A 406 2.07 36.37 7.63
N GLY A 407 1.18 35.86 6.77
CA GLY A 407 1.24 36.09 5.33
C GLY A 407 2.26 35.21 4.60
N HIS A 408 2.79 34.17 5.24
CA HIS A 408 3.66 33.20 4.59
C HIS A 408 2.96 32.57 3.36
N PRO A 409 3.63 32.43 2.18
CA PRO A 409 2.99 31.94 0.96
C PRO A 409 2.48 30.49 1.03
N LEU A 410 2.97 29.71 2.00
CA LEU A 410 2.48 28.36 2.26
C LEU A 410 1.24 28.32 3.18
N GLY A 411 0.83 29.46 3.75
CA GLY A 411 -0.20 29.51 4.78
C GLY A 411 0.30 29.00 6.14
N GLN A 412 -0.55 29.07 7.17
CA GLN A 412 -0.25 28.45 8.47
C GLN A 412 -0.35 26.92 8.38
N PRO A 413 0.45 26.17 9.15
CA PRO A 413 0.35 24.72 9.19
C PRO A 413 -1.03 24.26 9.67
N SER A 414 -1.62 23.30 8.97
CA SER A 414 -2.85 22.63 9.39
C SER A 414 -2.61 21.72 10.60
N TYR A 415 -3.69 21.29 11.27
CA TYR A 415 -3.60 20.29 12.33
C TYR A 415 -2.98 18.97 11.85
N GLU A 416 -3.28 18.56 10.62
CA GLU A 416 -2.68 17.38 9.99
C GLU A 416 -1.16 17.55 9.81
N GLN A 417 -0.72 18.70 9.30
CA GLN A 417 0.71 19.02 9.15
C GLN A 417 1.42 19.00 10.51
N GLN A 418 0.81 19.54 11.56
CA GLN A 418 1.34 19.46 12.93
C GLN A 418 1.49 18.01 13.42
N ASN A 419 0.55 17.13 13.08
CA ASN A 419 0.64 15.70 13.41
C ASN A 419 1.72 14.98 12.59
N ILE A 420 1.88 15.31 11.30
CA ILE A 420 2.96 14.80 10.45
C ILE A 420 4.32 15.16 11.05
N ALA A 421 4.50 16.38 11.55
CA ALA A 421 5.74 16.78 12.21
C ALA A 421 6.11 15.86 13.37
N LYS A 422 5.16 15.62 14.27
CA LYS A 422 5.37 14.79 15.47
C LYS A 422 5.61 13.31 15.14
N ARG A 423 4.85 12.75 14.19
CA ARG A 423 4.84 11.31 13.92
C ARG A 423 5.86 10.88 12.87
N ASN A 424 6.21 11.75 11.93
CA ASN A 424 7.04 11.39 10.78
C ASN A 424 8.34 12.21 10.71
N LEU A 425 8.29 13.54 10.88
CA LEU A 425 9.48 14.38 10.66
C LEU A 425 10.49 14.30 11.82
N VAL A 426 10.03 14.28 13.07
CA VAL A 426 10.92 14.16 14.25
C VAL A 426 11.73 12.85 14.22
N PRO A 427 11.11 11.65 14.12
CA PRO A 427 11.88 10.41 14.11
C PRO A 427 12.87 10.34 12.94
N ALA A 428 12.47 10.85 11.76
CA ALA A 428 13.34 10.92 10.59
C ALA A 428 14.57 11.81 10.84
N LEU A 429 14.37 12.99 11.42
CA LEU A 429 15.45 13.92 11.71
C LEU A 429 16.42 13.37 12.76
N ASP A 430 15.91 12.69 13.79
CA ASP A 430 16.72 12.06 14.82
C ASP A 430 17.57 10.92 14.25
N ALA A 431 16.97 10.04 13.43
CA ALA A 431 17.69 8.96 12.75
C ALA A 431 18.85 9.47 11.86
N LEU A 432 18.65 10.58 11.15
CA LEU A 432 19.72 11.22 10.37
C LEU A 432 20.84 11.79 11.24
N ARG A 433 20.49 12.44 12.37
CA ARG A 433 21.48 13.03 13.29
C ARG A 433 22.32 11.98 14.00
N GLU A 434 21.73 10.84 14.31
CA GLU A 434 22.42 9.70 14.94
C GLU A 434 23.30 8.92 13.96
N GLY A 435 23.12 9.12 12.65
CA GLY A 435 23.84 8.38 11.61
C GLY A 435 23.42 6.90 11.52
N SER A 436 22.28 6.54 12.09
CA SER A 436 21.80 5.15 12.19
C SER A 436 21.41 4.56 10.83
N LEU A 437 21.16 5.40 9.83
CA LEU A 437 20.72 5.01 8.50
C LEU A 437 21.85 4.69 7.52
N ASN A 438 23.12 5.00 7.83
CA ASN A 438 24.22 4.98 6.86
C ASN A 438 24.35 3.65 6.08
N ASN A 439 24.15 2.52 6.75
CA ASN A 439 24.24 1.18 6.13
C ASN A 439 22.87 0.59 5.75
N GLU A 440 21.79 1.34 5.96
CA GLU A 440 20.45 0.91 5.59
C GLU A 440 20.22 1.22 4.11
N TYR A 441 19.63 0.27 3.39
CA TYR A 441 19.29 0.47 1.99
C TYR A 441 18.10 1.40 1.85
N LEU A 442 18.13 2.28 0.84
CA LEU A 442 17.13 3.34 0.70
C LEU A 442 15.70 2.77 0.64
N SER A 443 15.50 1.67 -0.08
CA SER A 443 14.21 0.97 -0.16
C SER A 443 13.72 0.36 1.15
N GLU A 444 14.59 0.15 2.13
CA GLU A 444 14.29 -0.47 3.42
C GLU A 444 14.15 0.55 4.56
N ILE A 445 14.62 1.80 4.37
CA ILE A 445 14.47 2.89 5.34
C ILE A 445 13.01 3.02 5.77
N SER A 446 12.76 2.77 7.06
CA SER A 446 11.42 2.81 7.66
C SER A 446 10.79 4.22 7.67
N HIS A 447 11.62 5.27 7.65
CA HIS A 447 11.18 6.67 7.67
C HIS A 447 10.69 7.14 6.29
N THR A 448 9.38 7.11 6.07
CA THR A 448 8.77 7.49 4.77
C THR A 448 9.15 8.90 4.30
N ALA A 449 9.34 9.87 5.20
CA ALA A 449 9.76 11.22 4.83
C ALA A 449 11.14 11.25 4.16
N ILE A 450 12.10 10.47 4.68
CA ILE A 450 13.43 10.34 4.08
C ILE A 450 13.33 9.61 2.75
N ARG A 451 12.62 8.48 2.75
CA ARG A 451 12.48 7.61 1.57
C ARG A 451 11.84 8.38 0.40
N SER A 452 10.73 9.08 0.66
CA SER A 452 10.01 9.92 -0.30
C SER A 452 10.90 11.00 -0.92
N PHE A 453 11.65 11.73 -0.09
CA PHE A 453 12.54 12.79 -0.57
C PHE A 453 13.65 12.23 -1.47
N ILE A 454 14.29 11.13 -1.04
CA ILE A 454 15.37 10.49 -1.79
C ILE A 454 14.85 9.92 -3.12
N MET A 455 13.67 9.29 -3.14
CA MET A 455 13.03 8.84 -4.38
C MET A 455 12.90 9.98 -5.40
N LYS A 456 12.50 11.18 -4.96
CA LYS A 456 12.36 12.36 -5.84
C LYS A 456 13.70 12.84 -6.38
N ARG A 457 14.73 12.90 -5.52
CA ARG A 457 16.10 13.29 -5.91
C ARG A 457 16.69 12.31 -6.91
N LEU A 458 16.58 11.00 -6.65
CA LEU A 458 16.99 9.98 -7.61
C LEU A 458 16.20 10.09 -8.91
N ALA A 459 14.88 10.29 -8.84
CA ALA A 459 14.07 10.43 -10.06
C ALA A 459 14.57 11.59 -10.94
N ILE A 460 14.91 12.72 -10.32
CA ILE A 460 15.51 13.89 -10.99
C ILE A 460 16.85 13.56 -11.65
N MET A 461 17.67 12.69 -11.04
CA MET A 461 18.96 12.27 -11.60
C MET A 461 18.83 11.29 -12.78
N HIS A 462 17.69 10.60 -12.88
CA HIS A 462 17.44 9.58 -13.90
C HIS A 462 16.48 10.06 -15.02
N GLY A 463 16.35 11.37 -15.24
CA GLY A 463 15.58 11.90 -16.36
C GLY A 463 15.79 13.39 -16.59
N ASP A 464 15.12 13.91 -17.60
CA ASP A 464 15.21 15.32 -18.00
C ASP A 464 14.16 16.15 -17.26
N VAL A 465 14.63 17.02 -16.38
CA VAL A 465 13.79 17.98 -15.64
C VAL A 465 13.18 18.99 -16.62
N GLU A 466 11.85 19.03 -16.72
CA GLU A 466 11.15 20.01 -17.55
C GLU A 466 11.34 21.44 -17.01
N PRO A 467 11.60 22.42 -17.88
CA PRO A 467 11.65 23.82 -17.47
C PRO A 467 10.36 24.26 -16.77
N LEU A 468 10.52 24.90 -15.61
CA LEU A 468 9.39 25.38 -14.82
C LEU A 468 8.63 26.51 -15.55
N LYS A 469 7.39 26.25 -15.97
CA LYS A 469 6.51 27.26 -16.58
C LYS A 469 6.25 28.44 -15.64
N ASN A 470 6.12 29.66 -16.14
CA ASN A 470 5.74 30.80 -15.29
C ASN A 470 4.26 30.70 -14.88
N LEU A 471 3.97 30.64 -13.58
CA LEU A 471 2.62 30.53 -13.01
C LEU A 471 2.12 31.86 -12.39
N GLY A 472 2.78 32.98 -12.68
CA GLY A 472 2.47 34.29 -12.12
C GLY A 472 2.54 34.29 -10.59
N GLY A 473 1.46 34.69 -9.92
CA GLY A 473 1.40 34.78 -8.45
C GLY A 473 1.66 33.45 -7.71
N LYS A 474 1.51 32.31 -8.36
CA LYS A 474 1.79 30.98 -7.76
C LYS A 474 3.29 30.62 -7.72
N ASN A 475 4.16 31.37 -8.40
CA ASN A 475 5.60 31.08 -8.46
C ASN A 475 6.26 31.11 -7.07
N LYS A 476 5.89 32.06 -6.21
CA LYS A 476 6.47 32.18 -4.86
C LYS A 476 6.19 30.95 -4.00
N ARG A 477 4.99 30.38 -4.12
CA ARG A 477 4.63 29.11 -3.47
C ARG A 477 5.47 27.97 -4.03
N ARG A 478 5.57 27.87 -5.37
CA ARG A 478 6.33 26.82 -6.03
C ARG A 478 7.80 26.81 -5.65
N GLU A 479 8.43 27.98 -5.60
CA GLU A 479 9.82 28.14 -5.18
C GLU A 479 10.05 27.59 -3.77
N LEU A 480 9.19 27.94 -2.81
CA LEU A 480 9.31 27.46 -1.43
C LEU A 480 9.09 25.95 -1.26
N VAL A 481 8.33 25.33 -2.16
CA VAL A 481 8.08 23.88 -2.15
C VAL A 481 9.25 23.15 -2.83
N LEU A 482 9.65 23.58 -4.03
CA LEU A 482 10.59 22.84 -4.87
C LEU A 482 12.07 23.17 -4.60
N ARG A 483 12.40 24.21 -3.83
CA ARG A 483 13.81 24.62 -3.59
C ARG A 483 14.71 23.53 -3.03
N PHE A 484 14.14 22.56 -2.32
CA PHE A 484 14.90 21.43 -1.76
C PHE A 484 15.10 20.30 -2.77
N LEU A 485 14.30 20.23 -3.83
CA LEU A 485 14.45 19.23 -4.89
C LEU A 485 15.32 19.72 -6.05
N LEU A 486 15.34 21.02 -6.32
CA LEU A 486 15.99 21.61 -7.49
C LEU A 486 17.26 22.38 -7.11
N ALA A 487 18.17 21.77 -6.35
CA ALA A 487 19.43 22.40 -5.92
C ALA A 487 20.00 23.42 -6.92
N GLU A 488 20.26 24.64 -6.44
CA GLU A 488 20.97 25.68 -7.20
C GLU A 488 22.44 25.33 -7.44
#